data_AF-A0A1G5L6W7-F1
#
_entry.id   AF-A0A1G5L6W7-F1
#
_cell.length_a   1.000
_cell.length_b   1.000
_cell.length_c   1.000
_cell.angle_alpha   90.00
_cell.angle_beta   90.00
_cell.angle_gamma   90.00
#
_symmetry.space_group_name_H-M   'P 1'
#
loop_
_entity.id
_entity.type
_entity.pdbx_description
1 polymer ?
#
loop_
_entity_poly.entity_id
_entity_poly.type
_entity_poly.pdbx_seq_one_letter_code
_entity_poly.pdbx_strand_id
1 'polypeptide(L)' 'MSPVETAQYIAEFTAELSYLSRQTKLDLLAYLLDMARLEAARVVQAGKRGK' A
#
# COMPACT_ATOMS: atom_id res chain seq x y z
N MET A 1 -3.16 -16.09 6.19
CA MET A 1 -3.33 -14.62 6.27
C MET A 1 -4.78 -14.29 5.98
N SER A 2 -5.39 -13.44 6.78
CA SER A 2 -6.69 -12.84 6.49
C SER A 2 -6.55 -11.75 5.42
N PRO A 3 -7.62 -11.44 4.66
CA PRO A 3 -7.59 -10.37 3.66
C PRO A 3 -7.16 -9.01 4.23
N VAL A 4 -7.50 -8.72 5.49
CA VAL A 4 -7.11 -7.48 6.17
C VAL A 4 -5.62 -7.46 6.50
N GLU A 5 -5.05 -8.57 6.96
CA GLU A 5 -3.60 -8.68 7.21
C GLU A 5 -2.81 -8.57 5.91
N THR A 6 -3.29 -9.20 4.83
CA THR A 6 -2.67 -9.07 3.50
C THR A 6 -2.73 -7.62 3.01
N ALA A 7 -3.87 -6.94 3.17
CA ALA A 7 -3.99 -5.53 2.80
C ALA A 7 -3.08 -4.62 3.64
N GLN A 8 -2.94 -4.89 4.94
CA GLN A 8 -2.00 -4.16 5.80
C GLN A 8 -0.56 -4.34 5.33
N TYR A 9 -0.16 -5.59 5.05
CA TYR A 9 1.17 -5.90 4.52
C TYR A 9 1.44 -5.18 3.19
N ILE A 10 0.49 -5.20 2.25
CA ILE A 10 0.63 -4.50 0.96
C ILE A 10 0.79 -2.99 1.19
N ALA A 11 0.01 -2.39 2.10
CA ALA A 11 0.09 -0.96 2.37
C ALA A 11 1.47 -0.54 2.94
N GLU A 12 2.03 -1.34 3.84
CA GLU A 12 3.36 -1.09 4.40
C GLU A 12 4.46 -1.29 3.35
N PHE A 13 4.40 -2.41 2.64
CA PHE A 13 5.42 -2.78 1.65
C PHE A 13 5.47 -1.80 0.47
N THR A 14 4.31 -1.36 -0.04
CA THR A 14 4.25 -0.39 -1.12
C THR A 14 4.70 1.01 -0.70
N ALA A 15 4.58 1.37 0.58
CA ALA A 15 5.13 2.62 1.11
C ALA A 15 6.67 2.64 1.02
N GLU A 16 7.31 1.55 1.44
CA GLU A 16 8.77 1.40 1.39
C GLU A 16 9.28 1.42 -0.06
N LEU A 17 8.63 0.67 -0.96
CA LEU A 17 9.00 0.65 -2.37
C LEU A 17 8.78 2.01 -3.04
N SER A 18 7.71 2.74 -2.69
CA SER A 18 7.47 4.10 -3.23
C SER A 18 8.59 5.04 -2.83
N TYR A 19 9.02 4.98 -1.56
CA TYR A 19 10.16 5.74 -1.08
C TYR A 19 11.44 5.42 -1.88
N LEU A 20 11.79 4.15 -2.04
CA LEU A 20 12.97 3.72 -2.80
C LEU A 20 12.89 4.12 -4.28
N SER A 21 11.70 4.02 -4.89
CA SER A 21 11.48 4.42 -6.28
C SER A 21 11.71 5.92 -6.50
N ARG A 22 11.34 6.77 -5.53
CA ARG A 22 11.64 8.21 -5.57
C ARG A 22 13.14 8.50 -5.43
N GLN A 23 13.87 7.73 -4.62
CA GLN A 23 15.33 7.84 -4.51
C GLN A 23 16.03 7.50 -5.83
N THR A 24 15.47 6.58 -6.62
CA THR A 24 16.04 6.14 -7.90
C THR A 24 15.43 6.82 -9.13
N LYS A 25 14.59 7.85 -8.95
CA LYS A 25 13.90 8.60 -10.02
C LYS A 25 12.98 7.74 -10.89
N LEU A 26 12.40 6.69 -10.32
CA LEU A 26 11.38 5.86 -10.96
C LEU A 26 9.99 6.42 -10.63
N ASP A 27 9.69 7.62 -11.13
CA ASP A 27 8.52 8.41 -10.70
C ASP A 27 7.18 7.72 -11.01
N LEU A 28 7.06 7.09 -12.19
CA LEU A 28 5.86 6.33 -12.55
C LEU A 28 5.65 5.13 -11.63
N LEU A 29 6.74 4.44 -11.25
CA LEU A 29 6.66 3.31 -10.32
C LEU A 29 6.23 3.78 -8.93
N ALA A 30 6.83 4.87 -8.43
CA ALA A 30 6.43 5.48 -7.16
C ALA A 30 4.94 5.84 -7.14
N TYR A 31 4.44 6.44 -8.22
CA TYR A 31 3.03 6.76 -8.38
C TYR A 31 2.13 5.51 -8.30
N LEU A 32 2.48 4.44 -9.02
CA LEU A 32 1.71 3.19 -9.00
C LEU A 32 1.70 2.54 -7.60
N LEU A 33 2.84 2.61 -6.90
CA LEU A 33 2.97 2.09 -5.54
C LEU A 33 2.13 2.90 -4.54
N ASP A 34 2.08 4.23 -4.69
CA ASP A 34 1.20 5.08 -3.88
C ASP A 34 -0.28 4.76 -4.10
N MET A 35 -0.67 4.48 -5.35
CA MET A 35 -2.03 4.04 -5.67
C MET A 35 -2.35 2.69 -5.04
N ALA A 36 -1.46 1.70 -5.17
CA ALA A 36 -1.62 0.39 -4.54
C ALA A 36 -1.74 0.50 -3.02
N ARG A 37 -0.92 1.34 -2.38
CA ARG A 37 -0.98 1.65 -0.96
C ARG A 37 -2.35 2.19 -0.55
N LEU A 38 -2.87 3.12 -1.34
CA LEU A 38 -4.14 3.77 -1.07
C LEU A 38 -5.30 2.78 -1.13
N GLU A 39 -5.34 1.88 -2.12
CA GLU A 39 -6.35 0.83 -2.21
C GLU A 39 -6.25 -0.18 -1.06
N ALA A 40 -5.02 -0.61 -0.73
CA ALA A 40 -4.79 -1.53 0.38
C ALA A 40 -5.23 -0.92 1.73
N ALA A 41 -4.94 0.36 1.95
CA ALA A 41 -5.40 1.08 3.13
C ALA A 41 -6.93 1.14 3.21
N ARG A 42 -7.65 1.30 2.09
CA ARG A 42 -9.13 1.28 2.07
C ARG A 42 -9.68 -0.06 2.54
N VAL A 43 -9.08 -1.18 2.12
CA VAL A 43 -9.47 -2.53 2.56
C VAL A 43 -9.28 -2.70 4.06
N VAL A 44 -8.14 -2.24 4.60
CA VAL A 44 -7.88 -2.27 6.05
C VAL A 44 -8.93 -1.46 6.81
N GLN A 45 -9.26 -0.25 6.35
CA GLN A 45 -10.25 0.60 7.01
C GLN A 45 -11.67 0.01 6.94
N ALA A 46 -12.04 -0.62 5.82
CA ALA A 46 -13.31 -1.34 5.70
C ALA A 46 -13.37 -2.54 6.66
N GLY A 47 -12.29 -3.30 6.78
CA GLY A 47 -12.19 -4.42 7.72
C GLY A 47 -12.26 -4.01 9.19
N LYS A 48 -11.77 -2.81 9.54
CA LYS A 48 -11.89 -2.25 10.91
C LYS A 48 -13.30 -1.77 11.25
N ARG A 49 -14.09 -1.37 10.26
CA ARG A 49 -15.47 -0.89 10.44
C ARG A 49 -16.50 -2.02 10.54
N GLY A 50 -16.18 -3.20 10.02
CA GLY A 50 -17.04 -4.39 10.07
C GLY A 50 -16.78 -5.33 11.26
N LYS A 51 -15.86 -4.96 12.15
CA LYS A 51 -15.61 -5.62 13.45
C LYS A 51 -16.21 -4.78 14.57
#